data_AF-A0A7M3MYP6-F1
#
_entry.id   AF-A0A7M3MYP6-F1
#
_cell.length_a   1.000
_cell.length_b   1.000
_cell.length_c   1.000
_cell.angle_alpha   90.00
_cell.angle_beta   90.00
_cell.angle_gamma   90.00
#
_symmetry.space_group_name_H-M   'P 1'
#
loop_
_entity.id
_entity.type
_entity.pdbx_description
1 polymer ?
#
loop_
_entity_poly.entity_id
_entity_poly.type
_entity_poly.pdbx_seq_one_letter_code
_entity_poly.pdbx_strand_id
1 'polypeptide(L)' 'MKQQKDHTNQRPININPFTDFGFKKVFGEEANKDILLHFLNDILENDLGQIVDLE' A
#
# COMPACT_ATOMS: atom_id res chain seq x y z
N MET A 1 -27.33 31.35 -14.68
CA MET A 1 -26.58 30.34 -15.47
C MET A 1 -25.78 29.50 -14.50
N LYS A 2 -25.94 28.18 -14.63
CA LYS A 2 -25.30 27.14 -13.80
C LYS A 2 -23.79 27.25 -13.93
N GLN A 3 -23.04 27.04 -12.85
CA GLN A 3 -22.02 26.00 -12.77
C GLN A 3 -21.95 25.53 -11.31
N GLN A 4 -22.63 24.43 -11.07
CA GLN A 4 -22.62 23.66 -9.84
C GLN A 4 -21.24 23.00 -9.78
N LYS A 5 -20.45 23.30 -8.74
CA LYS A 5 -19.19 22.60 -8.51
C LYS A 5 -19.56 21.18 -8.10
N ASP A 6 -19.38 20.22 -9.00
CA ASP A 6 -19.45 18.81 -8.68
C ASP A 6 -18.25 18.46 -7.81
N HIS A 7 -18.38 18.72 -6.51
CA HIS A 7 -17.54 18.08 -5.51
C HIS A 7 -17.94 16.61 -5.52
N THR A 8 -17.24 15.82 -6.34
CA THR A 8 -17.35 14.37 -6.33
C THR A 8 -17.14 13.92 -4.90
N ASN A 9 -18.19 13.32 -4.34
CA ASN A 9 -18.24 12.86 -2.96
C ASN A 9 -17.36 11.60 -2.84
N GLN A 10 -16.04 11.77 -2.90
CA GLN A 10 -15.08 10.69 -2.74
C GLN A 10 -14.93 10.44 -1.24
N ARG A 11 -15.75 9.52 -0.74
CA ARG A 11 -15.54 8.97 0.60
C ARG A 11 -14.14 8.32 0.59
N PRO A 12 -13.30 8.59 1.60
CA PRO A 12 -12.00 7.93 1.68
C PRO A 12 -12.22 6.42 1.68
N ILE A 13 -11.54 5.71 0.76
CA ILE A 13 -11.57 4.26 0.72
C ILE A 13 -10.70 3.78 1.87
N ASN A 14 -11.31 3.13 2.87
CA ASN A 14 -10.54 2.48 3.91
C ASN A 14 -9.98 1.17 3.35
N ILE A 15 -8.66 1.07 3.24
CA ILE A 15 -7.96 -0.12 2.77
C ILE A 15 -7.42 -0.85 3.98
N ASN A 16 -7.88 -2.08 4.20
CA ASN A 16 -7.32 -2.95 5.24
C ASN A 16 -6.13 -3.75 4.65
N PRO A 17 -4.87 -3.43 4.99
CA PRO A 17 -3.70 -4.11 4.45
C PRO A 17 -3.59 -5.57 4.91
N PHE A 18 -4.33 -5.99 5.94
CA PHE A 18 -4.35 -7.38 6.43
C PHE A 18 -5.29 -8.30 5.65
N THR A 19 -5.93 -7.81 4.58
CA THR A 19 -6.69 -8.65 3.65
C THR A 19 -5.88 -8.85 2.38
N ASP A 20 -6.01 -9.99 1.70
CA ASP A 20 -5.32 -10.24 0.42
C ASP A 20 -5.54 -9.11 -0.60
N PHE A 21 -6.77 -8.58 -0.65
CA PHE A 21 -7.10 -7.46 -1.53
C PHE A 21 -6.38 -6.17 -1.13
N GLY A 22 -6.42 -5.80 0.15
CA GLY A 22 -5.78 -4.57 0.62
C GLY A 22 -4.26 -4.66 0.59
N PHE A 23 -3.68 -5.81 0.91
CA PHE A 23 -2.25 -6.07 0.78
C PHE A 23 -1.80 -5.87 -0.66
N LYS A 24 -2.46 -6.53 -1.63
CA LYS A 24 -2.17 -6.34 -3.05
C LYS A 24 -2.39 -4.91 -3.51
N LYS A 25 -3.39 -4.22 -2.96
CA LYS A 25 -3.67 -2.84 -3.32
C LYS A 25 -2.59 -1.86 -2.84
N VAL A 26 -1.95 -2.14 -1.70
CA VAL A 26 -0.87 -1.32 -1.14
C VAL A 26 0.50 -1.73 -1.68
N PHE A 27 0.78 -3.02 -1.83
CA PHE A 27 2.13 -3.54 -2.11
C PHE A 27 2.27 -4.28 -3.44
N GLY A 28 1.18 -4.53 -4.17
CA GLY A 28 1.18 -5.42 -5.34
C GLY A 28 1.60 -4.78 -6.67
N GLU A 29 2.02 -3.52 -6.67
CA GLU A 29 2.54 -2.83 -7.85
C GLU A 29 4.07 -2.68 -7.74
N GLU A 30 4.77 -2.71 -8.87
CA GLU A 30 6.25 -2.65 -8.91
C GLU A 30 6.79 -1.37 -8.25
N ALA A 31 6.12 -0.24 -8.47
CA ALA A 31 6.45 1.03 -7.83
C ALA A 31 6.32 1.02 -6.30
N ASN A 32 5.64 0.03 -5.72
CA ASN A 32 5.45 -0.12 -4.28
C ASN A 32 6.42 -1.15 -3.67
N LYS A 33 7.36 -1.71 -4.46
CA LYS A 33 8.36 -2.67 -3.98
C LYS A 33 9.20 -2.12 -2.83
N ASP A 34 9.62 -0.86 -2.88
CA ASP A 34 10.41 -0.24 -1.81
C ASP A 34 9.62 -0.18 -0.49
N ILE A 35 8.31 0.10 -0.57
CA ILE A 35 7.43 0.15 0.60
C ILE A 35 7.23 -1.25 1.17
N LEU A 36 7.06 -2.26 0.31
CA LEU A 36 6.98 -3.66 0.72
C LEU A 36 8.28 -4.12 1.38
N LEU A 37 9.43 -3.79 0.79
CA LEU A 37 10.75 -4.13 1.30
C LEU A 37 10.97 -3.54 2.71
N HIS A 38 10.63 -2.25 2.90
CA HIS A 38 10.72 -1.61 4.20
C HIS A 38 9.79 -2.27 5.23
N PHE A 39 8.53 -2.54 4.87
CA PHE A 39 7.56 -3.20 5.74
C PHE A 39 8.02 -4.60 6.19
N LEU A 40 8.60 -5.39 5.28
CA LEU A 40 9.10 -6.72 5.62
C LEU A 40 10.30 -6.66 6.54
N ASN A 41 11.23 -5.72 6.32
CA ASN A 41 12.35 -5.51 7.22
C ASN A 41 11.88 -5.13 8.63
N ASP A 42 10.93 -4.20 8.76
CA ASP A 42 10.40 -3.78 10.07
C ASP A 42 9.82 -4.94 10.90
N ILE A 43 9.32 -6.00 10.24
CA ILE A 43 8.70 -7.15 10.91
C ILE A 43 9.67 -8.33 11.06
N LEU A 44 10.48 -8.60 10.04
CA LEU A 44 11.22 -9.85 9.90
C LEU A 44 12.73 -9.70 10.09
N GLU A 45 13.26 -8.48 10.24
CA GLU A 45 14.72 -8.24 10.34
C GLU A 45 15.35 -9.06 11.47
N ASN A 46 14.67 -9.23 12.60
CA ASN A 46 15.20 -10.00 13.73
C ASN A 46 15.33 -11.50 13.44
N ASP A 47 14.51 -12.05 12.54
CA ASP A 47 14.45 -13.48 12.25
C ASP A 47 15.21 -13.85 10.98
N LEU A 48 15.15 -13.00 9.95
CA LEU A 48 15.70 -13.26 8.63
C LEU A 48 16.91 -12.38 8.28
N GLY A 49 17.20 -11.37 9.09
CA GLY A 49 18.16 -10.32 8.76
C GLY A 49 17.61 -9.31 7.76
N GLN A 50 18.47 -8.41 7.31
CA GLN A 50 18.09 -7.37 6.36
C GLN A 50 17.81 -7.94 4.97
N ILE A 51 16.60 -7.72 4.48
CA ILE A 51 16.17 -8.03 3.12
C ILE A 51 16.52 -6.81 2.26
N VAL A 52 17.37 -7.02 1.24
CA VAL A 52 17.84 -5.95 0.34
C VAL A 52 17.16 -5.98 -1.03
N ASP A 53 16.54 -7.09 -1.40
CA ASP A 53 15.86 -7.26 -2.68
C ASP A 53 14.75 -8.32 -2.62
N LEU A 54 13.77 -8.21 -3.52
CA LEU A 54 12.65 -9.14 -3.73
C LEU A 54 12.63 -9.51 -5.22
N GLU A 55 13.37 -10.58 -5.56
CA GLU A 55 13.39 -11.19 -6.91
C GLU A 55 12.09 -11.95 -7.24
#